data_AF-A0A7C2VPL7-F1
#
_entry.id   AF-A0A7C2VPL7-F1
#
_cell.length_a   1.000
_cell.length_b   1.000
_cell.length_c   1.000
_cell.angle_alpha   90.00
_cell.angle_beta   90.00
_cell.angle_gamma   90.00
#
_symmetry.space_group_name_H-M   'P 1'
#
loop_
_entity.id
_entity.type
_entity.pdbx_description
1 polymer ?
#
loop_
_entity_poly.entity_id
_entity_poly.type
_entity_poly.pdbx_seq_one_letter_code
_entity_poly.pdbx_strand_id
1 'polypeptide(L)'
;MSKESDALIAEVEAFLASERRRIEQQRIFDAGMLLILLAMRGVTPSTPEFTLRPGDADAPRLSRYLLDPGLDTNLATVRIEADQEGRPLLILRPNWERIAGLFGRSVQQLDSLMTRRLPGVINRHRATIRFLLQLDKYQWP
;
A
#
# COMPACT_ATOMS: atom_id res chain seq x y z
N MET A 1 -35.67 -22.36 -22.20
CA MET A 1 -34.76 -21.81 -21.17
C MET A 1 -35.61 -21.49 -19.96
N SER A 2 -35.38 -22.13 -18.81
CA SER A 2 -36.27 -22.03 -17.66
C SER A 2 -35.94 -20.77 -16.84
N LYS A 3 -36.97 -20.15 -16.26
CA LYS A 3 -36.85 -18.96 -15.40
C LYS A 3 -35.88 -19.15 -14.22
N GLU A 4 -35.63 -20.39 -13.83
CA GLU A 4 -34.68 -20.77 -12.77
C GLU A 4 -33.21 -20.58 -13.22
N SER A 5 -32.90 -20.83 -14.50
CA SER A 5 -31.58 -20.57 -15.06
C SER A 5 -31.28 -19.06 -15.13
N ASP A 6 -32.27 -18.25 -15.49
CA ASP A 6 -32.12 -16.80 -15.55
C ASP A 6 -31.96 -16.18 -14.14
N ALA A 7 -32.66 -16.73 -13.14
CA ALA A 7 -32.52 -16.32 -11.74
C ALA A 7 -31.12 -16.63 -11.17
N LEU A 8 -30.61 -17.84 -11.43
CA LEU A 8 -29.25 -18.23 -11.01
C LEU A 8 -28.18 -17.34 -11.65
N ILE A 9 -28.34 -17.01 -12.94
CA ILE A 9 -27.41 -16.09 -13.63
C ILE A 9 -27.42 -14.71 -12.96
N ALA A 10 -28.60 -14.17 -12.64
CA ALA A 10 -28.71 -12.89 -11.95
C ALA A 10 -28.07 -12.89 -10.55
N GLU A 11 -28.18 -13.99 -9.81
CA GLU A 11 -27.51 -14.16 -8.51
C GLU A 11 -25.98 -14.18 -8.64
N VAL A 12 -25.45 -14.89 -9.64
CA VAL A 12 -24.00 -14.92 -9.93
C VAL A 12 -23.50 -13.53 -10.32
N GLU A 13 -24.21 -12.81 -11.18
CA GLU A 13 -23.85 -11.44 -11.56
C GLU A 13 -23.84 -10.49 -10.35
N ALA A 14 -24.84 -10.58 -9.48
CA ALA A 14 -24.91 -9.79 -8.25
C ALA A 14 -23.74 -10.11 -7.30
N PHE A 15 -23.40 -11.39 -7.15
CA PHE A 15 -22.24 -11.82 -6.36
C PHE A 15 -20.94 -11.24 -6.93
N LEU A 16 -20.69 -11.40 -8.22
CA LEU A 16 -19.48 -10.89 -8.88
C LEU A 16 -19.37 -9.36 -8.77
N ALA A 17 -20.49 -8.64 -8.92
CA ALA A 17 -20.52 -7.19 -8.72
C ALA A 17 -20.20 -6.79 -7.27
N SER A 18 -20.67 -7.57 -6.28
CA SER A 18 -20.39 -7.33 -4.87
C SER A 18 -18.91 -7.57 -4.52
N GLU A 19 -18.33 -8.65 -5.05
CA GLU A 19 -16.91 -8.98 -4.86
C GLU A 19 -16.01 -7.97 -5.53
N ARG A 20 -16.36 -7.51 -6.73
CA ARG A 20 -15.63 -6.43 -7.41
C ARG A 20 -15.58 -5.17 -6.56
N ARG A 21 -16.71 -4.74 -5.99
CA ARG A 21 -16.75 -3.55 -5.11
C ARG A 21 -15.90 -3.75 -3.86
N ARG A 22 -15.93 -4.94 -3.26
CA ARG A 22 -15.10 -5.29 -2.09
C ARG A 22 -13.61 -5.19 -2.41
N ILE A 23 -13.19 -5.72 -3.56
CA ILE A 23 -11.79 -5.66 -4.02
C ILE A 23 -11.38 -4.21 -4.31
N GLU A 24 -12.23 -3.42 -4.96
CA GLU A 24 -11.97 -2.00 -5.23
C GLU A 24 -11.82 -1.19 -3.93
N GLN A 25 -12.68 -1.42 -2.93
CA GLN A 25 -12.58 -0.79 -1.61
C GLN A 25 -11.29 -1.17 -0.88
N GLN A 26 -10.93 -2.46 -0.91
CA GLN A 26 -9.69 -2.94 -0.32
C GLN A 26 -8.47 -2.29 -0.98
N ARG A 27 -8.47 -2.18 -2.32
CA ARG A 27 -7.39 -1.54 -3.07
C ARG A 27 -7.24 -0.05 -2.73
N ILE A 28 -8.36 0.66 -2.59
CA ILE A 28 -8.35 2.09 -2.17
C ILE A 28 -7.77 2.23 -0.76
N PHE A 29 -8.19 1.35 0.17
CA PHE A 29 -7.66 1.33 1.52
C PHE A 29 -6.15 1.06 1.53
N ASP A 30 -5.70 0.03 0.82
CA ASP A 30 -4.29 -0.36 0.76
C ASP A 30 -3.44 0.73 0.10
N ALA A 31 -3.92 1.39 -0.95
CA ALA A 31 -3.23 2.52 -1.57
C ALA A 31 -3.13 3.70 -0.59
N GLY A 32 -4.21 4.02 0.12
CA GLY A 32 -4.20 5.05 1.16
C GLY A 32 -3.22 4.73 2.29
N MET A 33 -3.17 3.49 2.74
CA MET A 33 -2.23 3.02 3.77
C MET A 33 -0.78 3.09 3.29
N LEU A 34 -0.48 2.64 2.06
CA LEU A 34 0.85 2.79 1.47
C LEU A 34 1.33 4.24 1.54
N LEU A 35 0.48 5.17 1.13
CA LEU A 35 0.83 6.60 1.11
C LEU A 35 1.07 7.16 2.51
N ILE A 36 0.25 6.77 3.49
CA ILE A 36 0.42 7.14 4.90
C ILE A 36 1.75 6.61 5.44
N LEU A 37 2.08 5.34 5.17
CA LEU A 37 3.28 4.71 5.68
C LEU A 37 4.55 5.35 5.10
N LEU A 38 4.58 5.61 3.79
CA LEU A 38 5.68 6.33 3.15
C LEU A 38 5.88 7.72 3.79
N ALA A 39 4.80 8.48 3.97
CA ALA A 39 4.88 9.81 4.58
C ALA A 39 5.27 9.78 6.06
N MET A 40 4.83 8.77 6.83
CA MET A 40 5.28 8.58 8.22
C MET A 40 6.79 8.33 8.32
N ARG A 41 7.38 7.67 7.32
CA ARG A 41 8.83 7.49 7.21
C ARG A 41 9.57 8.70 6.64
N GLY A 42 8.85 9.76 6.24
CA GLY A 42 9.44 10.89 5.53
C GLY A 42 9.90 10.55 4.11
N VAL A 43 9.46 9.42 3.55
CA VAL A 43 9.77 8.99 2.19
C VAL A 43 8.81 9.69 1.25
N THR A 44 9.36 10.46 0.32
CA THR A 44 8.61 11.28 -0.66
C THR A 44 9.17 11.05 -2.05
N PRO A 45 8.54 11.55 -3.12
CA PRO A 45 9.10 11.47 -4.47
C PRO A 45 10.55 11.96 -4.63
N SER A 46 11.04 12.85 -3.75
CA SER A 46 12.46 13.24 -3.74
C SER A 46 13.39 12.22 -3.08
N THR A 47 12.85 11.17 -2.45
CA THR A 47 13.59 10.07 -1.84
C THR A 47 13.83 8.98 -2.89
N PRO A 48 15.07 8.84 -3.43
CA PRO A 48 15.34 7.87 -4.48
C PRO A 48 15.33 6.43 -3.96
N GLU A 49 15.76 6.23 -2.72
CA GLU A 49 15.80 4.93 -2.05
C GLU A 49 15.59 5.09 -0.55
N PHE A 50 15.09 4.04 0.09
CA PHE A 50 14.98 3.97 1.55
C PHE A 50 15.12 2.53 2.03
N THR A 51 15.54 2.38 3.29
CA THR A 51 15.74 1.06 3.91
C THR A 51 14.52 0.67 4.74
N LEU A 52 14.12 -0.59 4.66
CA LEU A 52 13.24 -1.25 5.62
C LEU A 52 14.04 -2.25 6.45
N ARG A 53 13.93 -2.16 7.77
CA ARG A 53 14.64 -3.02 8.71
C ARG A 53 13.70 -4.03 9.36
N PRO A 54 14.17 -5.25 9.67
CA PRO A 54 13.43 -6.17 10.52
C PRO A 54 13.09 -5.52 11.86
N GLY A 55 11.82 -5.55 12.25
CA GLY A 55 11.33 -4.95 13.51
C GLY A 55 10.73 -3.55 13.36
N ASP A 56 10.88 -2.89 12.21
CA ASP A 56 10.11 -1.68 11.89
C ASP A 56 8.61 -2.04 11.86
N ALA A 57 7.79 -1.30 12.62
CA ALA A 57 6.37 -1.62 12.82
C ALA A 57 5.53 -1.56 11.53
N ASP A 58 5.95 -0.75 10.56
CA ASP A 58 5.27 -0.53 9.27
C ASP A 58 5.80 -1.42 8.15
N ALA A 59 6.93 -2.08 8.38
CA ALA A 59 7.70 -2.63 7.30
C ALA A 59 7.14 -3.93 6.70
N PRO A 60 6.43 -4.83 7.43
CA PRO A 60 5.69 -5.93 6.80
C PRO A 60 4.63 -5.43 5.80
N ARG A 61 3.87 -4.38 6.16
CA ARG A 61 2.87 -3.76 5.27
C ARG A 61 3.52 -3.09 4.08
N LEU A 62 4.58 -2.30 4.28
CA LEU A 62 5.27 -1.62 3.18
C LEU A 62 5.88 -2.61 2.19
N SER A 63 6.53 -3.67 2.69
CA SER A 63 7.07 -4.74 1.84
C SER A 63 5.96 -5.35 0.99
N ARG A 64 4.82 -5.70 1.59
CA ARG A 64 3.67 -6.22 0.85
C ARG A 64 3.17 -5.23 -0.19
N TYR A 65 2.88 -3.99 0.19
CA TYR A 65 2.33 -3.01 -0.74
C TYR A 65 3.26 -2.65 -1.89
N LEU A 66 4.58 -2.71 -1.69
CA LEU A 66 5.56 -2.32 -2.70
C LEU A 66 6.07 -3.48 -3.56
N LEU A 67 6.06 -4.70 -3.02
CA LEU A 67 6.68 -5.88 -3.65
C LEU A 67 5.68 -6.99 -4.00
N ASP A 68 4.60 -7.14 -3.25
CA ASP A 68 3.54 -8.12 -3.54
C ASP A 68 2.57 -7.52 -4.58
N PRO A 69 2.17 -8.26 -5.63
CA PRO A 69 1.25 -7.80 -6.67
C PRO A 69 -0.14 -7.30 -6.21
N GLY A 70 -0.45 -7.28 -4.91
CA GLY A 70 -1.76 -6.90 -4.36
C GLY A 70 -2.25 -5.48 -4.71
N LEU A 71 -1.36 -4.50 -4.92
CA LEU A 71 -1.73 -3.12 -5.32
C LEU A 71 -1.46 -2.83 -6.80
N ASP A 72 -0.23 -3.13 -7.22
CA ASP A 72 0.25 -3.17 -8.59
C ASP A 72 1.62 -3.89 -8.57
N THR A 73 2.03 -4.40 -9.71
CA THR A 73 3.39 -4.90 -9.90
C THR A 73 4.38 -3.74 -10.01
N ASN A 74 5.62 -3.96 -9.56
CA ASN A 74 6.74 -3.03 -9.77
C ASN A 74 6.55 -1.64 -9.12
N LEU A 75 5.83 -1.56 -7.99
CA LEU A 75 5.73 -0.33 -7.21
C LEU A 75 7.06 0.06 -6.54
N ALA A 76 7.94 -0.90 -6.31
CA ALA A 76 9.35 -0.67 -6.02
C ALA A 76 10.22 -1.79 -6.60
N THR A 77 11.51 -1.49 -6.76
CA THR A 77 12.55 -2.53 -6.89
C THR A 77 13.22 -2.73 -5.54
N VAL A 78 13.56 -3.99 -5.21
CA VAL A 78 14.20 -4.36 -3.94
C VAL A 78 15.61 -4.89 -4.16
N ARG A 79 16.52 -4.50 -3.26
CA ARG A 79 17.81 -5.14 -3.03
C ARG A 79 17.87 -5.60 -1.58
N ILE A 80 18.47 -6.76 -1.33
CA ILE A 80 18.68 -7.28 0.01
C ILE A 80 20.15 -7.08 0.36
N GLU A 81 20.38 -6.46 1.50
CA GLU A 81 21.71 -6.30 2.10
C GLU A 81 21.71 -6.86 3.53
N ALA A 82 22.86 -6.88 4.18
CA ALA A 82 23.01 -7.29 5.57
C ALA A 82 23.42 -6.09 6.43
N ASP A 83 22.87 -5.97 7.64
CA ASP A 83 23.34 -4.99 8.63
C ASP A 83 24.67 -5.44 9.25
N GLN A 84 25.19 -4.65 10.18
CA GLN A 84 26.44 -4.95 10.89
C GLN A 84 26.36 -6.25 11.71
N GLU A 85 25.14 -6.71 12.04
CA GLU A 85 24.87 -7.95 12.76
C GLU A 85 24.50 -9.12 11.82
N GLY A 86 24.57 -8.92 10.50
CA GLY A 86 24.26 -9.94 9.49
C GLY A 86 22.77 -10.14 9.22
N ARG A 87 21.89 -9.28 9.75
CA ARG A 87 20.44 -9.39 9.53
C ARG A 87 20.04 -8.78 8.18
N PRO A 88 19.09 -9.41 7.46
CA PRO A 88 18.68 -8.91 6.14
C PRO A 88 17.95 -7.57 6.28
N LEU A 89 18.31 -6.61 5.43
CA LEU A 89 17.61 -5.33 5.26
C LEU A 89 17.22 -5.13 3.80
N LEU A 90 16.04 -4.57 3.58
CA LEU A 90 15.51 -4.31 2.25
C LEU A 90 15.83 -2.87 1.86
N ILE A 91 16.60 -2.67 0.80
CA ILE A 91 16.79 -1.38 0.15
C ILE A 91 15.75 -1.28 -0.95
N LEU A 92 14.81 -0.35 -0.80
CA LEU A 92 13.71 -0.14 -1.72
C LEU A 92 13.92 1.14 -2.53
N ARG A 93 13.77 1.01 -3.85
CA ARG A 93 13.68 2.13 -4.78
C ARG A 93 12.24 2.22 -5.30
N PRO A 94 11.44 3.20 -4.85
CA PRO A 94 10.07 3.37 -5.31
C PRO A 94 9.98 3.72 -6.78
N ASN A 95 8.97 3.17 -7.45
CA ASN A 95 8.51 3.67 -8.74
C ASN A 95 7.46 4.76 -8.51
N TRP A 96 7.91 6.00 -8.37
CA TRP A 96 7.04 7.13 -8.06
C TRP A 96 5.98 7.42 -9.13
N GLU A 97 6.27 7.14 -10.40
CA GLU A 97 5.30 7.29 -11.48
C GLU A 97 4.11 6.33 -11.28
N ARG A 98 4.39 5.06 -10.99
CA ARG A 98 3.34 4.06 -10.72
C ARG A 98 2.58 4.37 -9.43
N ILE A 99 3.29 4.71 -8.36
CA ILE A 99 2.66 5.08 -7.09
C ILE A 99 1.73 6.29 -7.27
N ALA A 100 2.16 7.32 -8.01
CA ALA A 100 1.29 8.46 -8.31
C ALA A 100 0.10 8.05 -9.20
N GLY A 101 0.32 7.12 -10.13
CA GLY A 101 -0.71 6.50 -10.98
C GLY A 101 -1.84 5.84 -10.20
N LEU A 102 -1.56 5.22 -9.03
CA LEU A 102 -2.60 4.64 -8.16
C LEU A 102 -3.66 5.65 -7.72
N PHE A 103 -3.30 6.94 -7.69
CA PHE A 103 -4.17 8.04 -7.26
C PHE A 103 -4.64 8.92 -8.41
N GLY A 104 -4.30 8.58 -9.65
CA GLY A 104 -4.54 9.44 -10.82
C GLY A 104 -3.86 10.80 -10.71
N ARG A 105 -2.63 10.84 -10.14
CA ARG A 105 -1.86 12.06 -9.91
C ARG A 105 -0.53 12.03 -10.67
N SER A 106 0.04 13.20 -10.90
CA SER A 106 1.46 13.31 -11.28
C SER A 106 2.37 13.19 -10.06
N VAL A 107 3.64 12.85 -10.29
CA VAL A 107 4.67 12.76 -9.23
C VAL A 107 4.77 14.08 -8.45
N GLN A 108 4.71 15.23 -9.13
CA GLN A 108 4.74 16.55 -8.49
C GLN A 108 3.52 16.81 -7.59
N GLN A 109 2.33 16.38 -8.02
CA GLN A 109 1.11 16.49 -7.23
C GLN A 109 1.18 15.59 -6.00
N LEU A 110 1.69 14.37 -6.16
CA LEU A 110 1.91 13.44 -5.07
C LEU A 110 2.89 14.02 -4.05
N ASP A 111 4.03 14.55 -4.50
CA ASP A 111 5.04 15.16 -3.66
C ASP A 111 4.48 16.33 -2.84
N SER A 112 3.74 17.23 -3.49
CA SER A 112 3.08 18.36 -2.83
C SER A 112 2.09 17.92 -1.77
N LEU A 113 1.35 16.82 -2.03
CA LEU A 113 0.40 16.26 -1.08
C LEU A 113 1.11 15.65 0.13
N MET A 114 2.15 14.84 -0.11
CA MET A 114 2.91 14.14 0.92
C MET A 114 3.68 15.11 1.82
N THR A 115 4.19 16.22 1.28
CA THR A 115 4.99 17.20 2.02
C THR A 115 4.13 18.23 2.75
N ARG A 116 3.00 18.68 2.16
CA ARG A 116 2.24 19.84 2.69
C ARG A 116 0.96 19.48 3.43
N ARG A 117 0.28 18.39 3.03
CA ARG A 117 -1.09 18.10 3.49
C ARG A 117 -1.16 16.86 4.37
N LEU A 118 -0.50 15.80 3.92
CA LEU A 118 -0.57 14.49 4.56
C LEU A 118 -0.02 14.47 6.00
N PRO A 119 1.03 15.23 6.37
CA PRO A 119 1.51 15.26 7.76
C PRO A 119 0.43 15.72 8.75
N GLY A 120 -0.39 16.70 8.35
CA GLY A 120 -1.51 17.16 9.16
C GLY A 120 -2.62 16.11 9.31
N VAL A 121 -2.88 15.31 8.27
CA VAL A 121 -3.84 14.19 8.32
C VAL A 121 -3.32 13.09 9.25
N ILE A 122 -2.05 12.69 9.08
CA ILE A 122 -1.40 11.66 9.90
C ILE A 122 -1.46 12.05 11.39
N ASN A 123 -1.14 13.30 11.72
CA ASN A 123 -1.17 13.76 13.11
C ASN A 123 -2.58 13.69 13.71
N ARG A 124 -3.62 14.12 12.96
CA ARG A 124 -5.01 14.06 13.41
C ARG A 124 -5.51 12.62 13.63
N HIS A 125 -5.03 11.67 12.82
CA HIS A 125 -5.50 10.28 12.85
C HIS A 125 -4.48 9.29 13.43
N ARG A 126 -3.50 9.78 14.20
CA ARG A 126 -2.40 8.96 14.72
C ARG A 126 -2.85 7.74 15.50
N ALA A 127 -3.90 7.88 16.33
CA ALA A 127 -4.45 6.77 17.11
C ALA A 127 -5.06 5.68 16.20
N THR A 128 -5.85 6.09 15.21
CA THR A 128 -6.44 5.19 14.21
C THR A 128 -5.36 4.47 13.41
N ILE A 129 -4.35 5.19 12.93
CA ILE A 129 -3.24 4.60 12.17
C ILE A 129 -2.51 3.58 13.02
N ARG A 130 -2.18 3.90 14.28
CA ARG A 130 -1.53 2.95 15.20
C ARG A 130 -2.38 1.69 15.42
N PHE A 131 -3.68 1.84 15.64
CA PHE A 131 -4.59 0.72 15.79
C PHE A 131 -4.59 -0.17 14.54
N LEU A 132 -4.68 0.43 13.35
CA LEU A 132 -4.62 -0.31 12.09
C LEU A 132 -3.30 -1.05 11.93
N LEU A 133 -2.16 -0.47 12.32
CA LEU A 133 -0.87 -1.17 12.29
C LEU A 133 -0.80 -2.34 13.26
N GLN A 134 -1.50 -2.30 14.39
CA GLN A 134 -1.54 -3.39 15.37
C GLN A 134 -2.42 -4.57 14.96
N LEU A 135 -3.40 -4.36 14.07
CA LEU A 135 -4.23 -5.45 13.54
C LEU A 135 -3.45 -6.41 12.64
N ASP A 136 -2.30 -5.98 12.15
CA ASP A 136 -1.51 -6.75 11.20
C ASP A 136 -0.61 -7.75 11.92
N LYS A 137 -0.98 -9.02 11.78
CA LYS A 137 -0.20 -10.18 12.24
C LYS A 137 0.81 -10.67 11.20
N TYR A 138 1.29 -9.79 10.31
CA TYR A 138 2.11 -10.22 9.18
C TYR A 138 3.56 -10.46 9.60
N GLN A 139 4.08 -11.60 9.16
CA GLN A 139 5.48 -11.98 9.35
C GLN A 139 6.36 -11.21 8.36
N TRP A 140 7.57 -10.89 8.81
CA TRP A 140 8.65 -10.37 7.97
C TRP A 140 9.00 -11.38 6.88
N PRO A 141 9.26 -10.98 5.62
CA PRO A 141 9.76 -11.89 4.59
C PRO A 141 11.18 -12.39 4.89
#